data_AF-A0A3B9J6B1-F1
#
_entry.id   AF-A0A3B9J6B1-F1
#
_cell.length_a   1.000
_cell.length_b   1.000
_cell.length_c   1.000
_cell.angle_alpha   90.00
_cell.angle_beta   90.00
_cell.angle_gamma   90.00
#
_symmetry.space_group_name_H-M   'P 1'
#
loop_
_entity.id
_entity.type
_entity.pdbx_description
1 polymer ?
#
loop_
_entity_poly.entity_id
_entity_poly.type
_entity_poly.pdbx_seq_one_letter_code
_entity_poly.pdbx_strand_id
1 'polypeptide(L)'
;MSTLAHIFEAEGIATIALGSIKSQIESTAPPRGLWCDFPLGRPLGVPGDPDFQHRVLATAFELLDSSEPIFAEYDVAISDDASEVLACPMPPRHDPDAHPAVDEANGLRPAYERAIAEYGNRMGAGRAVQADDITGAIEAFVRVVEGTPWKEAGIPGIPSRVSQDIRGYYETAALALSDHAPSAWAGTRWFLDHTEA
;
A
#
# COMPACT_ATOMS: atom_id res chain seq x y z
N MET A 1 -6.78 15.50 6.07
CA MET A 1 -6.48 15.53 7.53
C MET A 1 -6.20 16.96 8.03
N SER A 2 -6.92 17.98 7.55
CA SER A 2 -6.63 19.38 7.94
C SER A 2 -7.07 19.71 9.38
N THR A 3 -8.20 19.15 9.84
CA THR A 3 -8.70 19.37 11.21
C THR A 3 -7.67 19.03 12.29
N LEU A 4 -6.93 17.92 12.14
CA LEU A 4 -5.89 17.57 13.10
C LEU A 4 -4.69 18.51 13.02
N ALA A 5 -4.34 19.00 11.83
CA ALA A 5 -3.27 19.97 11.67
C ALA A 5 -3.56 21.24 12.48
N HIS A 6 -4.79 21.78 12.37
CA HIS A 6 -5.22 22.93 13.17
C HIS A 6 -5.15 22.69 14.68
N ILE A 7 -5.56 21.50 15.15
CA ILE A 7 -5.48 21.14 16.57
C ILE A 7 -4.03 21.08 17.04
N PHE A 8 -3.14 20.47 16.26
CA PHE A 8 -1.73 20.36 16.62
C PHE A 8 -1.01 21.71 16.65
N GLU A 9 -1.30 22.61 15.69
CA GLU A 9 -0.78 23.98 15.72
C GLU A 9 -1.22 24.75 16.97
N ALA A 10 -2.49 24.60 17.37
CA ALA A 10 -3.02 25.26 18.56
C ALA A 10 -2.28 24.82 19.84
N GLU A 11 -1.74 23.60 19.86
CA GLU A 11 -0.92 23.05 20.93
C GLU A 11 0.60 23.30 20.73
N GLY A 12 0.99 24.10 19.74
CA GLY A 12 2.38 24.47 19.47
C GLY A 12 3.19 23.43 18.69
N ILE A 13 2.54 22.49 18.01
CA ILE A 13 3.17 21.50 17.15
C ILE A 13 3.00 21.93 15.69
N ALA A 14 4.10 22.31 15.05
CA ALA A 14 4.09 22.70 13.65
C ALA A 14 3.75 21.51 12.73
N THR A 15 2.91 21.78 11.73
CA THR A 15 2.37 20.83 10.76
C THR A 15 2.48 21.38 9.34
N ILE A 16 2.60 20.46 8.39
CA ILE A 16 2.48 20.71 6.95
C ILE A 16 1.61 19.60 6.37
N ALA A 17 0.64 19.95 5.53
CA ALA A 17 -0.18 19.01 4.80
C ALA A 17 0.28 18.89 3.35
N LEU A 18 0.67 17.68 2.94
CA LEU A 18 0.90 17.33 1.54
C LEU A 18 -0.41 16.85 0.91
N GLY A 19 -0.86 17.52 -0.15
CA GLY A 19 -2.11 17.19 -0.84
C GLY A 19 -1.89 16.73 -2.28
N SER A 20 -2.55 15.64 -2.69
CA SER A 20 -2.57 15.17 -4.09
C SER A 20 -3.77 15.71 -4.89
N ILE A 21 -4.78 16.29 -4.22
CA ILE A 21 -6.00 16.80 -4.87
C ILE A 21 -6.15 18.27 -4.51
N LYS A 22 -5.93 19.17 -5.49
CA LYS A 22 -5.89 20.63 -5.29
C LYS A 22 -7.14 21.18 -4.58
N SER A 23 -8.32 20.84 -5.09
CA SER A 23 -9.58 21.32 -4.53
C SER A 23 -9.81 20.88 -3.07
N GLN A 24 -9.28 19.72 -2.67
CA GLN A 24 -9.41 19.24 -1.29
C GLN A 24 -8.50 20.01 -0.34
N ILE A 25 -7.25 20.26 -0.71
CA ILE A 25 -6.32 21.01 0.14
C ILE A 25 -6.73 22.48 0.25
N GLU A 26 -7.23 23.09 -0.84
CA GLU A 26 -7.83 24.42 -0.81
C GLU A 26 -9.06 24.48 0.11
N SER A 27 -10.01 23.56 -0.06
CA SER A 27 -11.24 23.54 0.73
C SER A 27 -11.01 23.24 2.21
N THR A 28 -9.99 22.44 2.53
CA THR A 28 -9.70 22.06 3.90
C THR A 28 -8.75 23.05 4.60
N ALA A 29 -8.10 23.95 3.85
CA ALA A 29 -7.29 25.07 4.33
C ALA A 29 -6.40 24.70 5.53
N PRO A 30 -5.42 23.79 5.37
CA PRO A 30 -4.47 23.48 6.44
C PRO A 30 -3.63 24.72 6.80
N PRO A 31 -3.06 24.78 8.01
CA PRO A 31 -2.15 25.85 8.42
C PRO A 31 -1.01 26.07 7.42
N ARG A 32 -0.41 24.99 6.92
CA ARG A 32 0.55 25.00 5.81
C ARG A 32 0.21 23.86 4.87
N GLY A 33 -0.02 24.17 3.61
CA GLY A 33 -0.37 23.19 2.58
C GLY A 33 0.56 23.26 1.39
N LEU A 34 1.15 22.13 1.01
CA LEU A 34 1.82 21.96 -0.28
C LEU A 34 0.97 21.01 -1.14
N TRP A 35 0.44 21.53 -2.25
CA TRP A 35 -0.15 20.69 -3.28
C TRP A 35 0.94 20.14 -4.18
N CYS A 36 0.94 18.84 -4.37
CA CYS A 36 1.78 18.16 -5.35
C CYS A 36 0.86 17.47 -6.37
N ASP A 37 1.04 17.75 -7.66
CA ASP A 37 0.29 17.11 -8.73
C ASP A 37 0.85 15.70 -9.02
N PHE A 38 0.74 14.84 -8.02
CA PHE A 38 1.23 13.46 -8.01
C PHE A 38 0.07 12.48 -7.90
N PRO A 39 0.22 11.23 -8.38
CA PRO A 39 -0.80 10.21 -8.23
C PRO A 39 -1.18 9.95 -6.77
N LEU A 40 -2.46 9.72 -6.51
CA LEU A 40 -2.96 9.49 -5.15
C LEU A 40 -2.25 8.28 -4.51
N GLY A 41 -1.68 8.49 -3.33
CA GLY A 41 -0.87 7.49 -2.63
C GLY A 41 0.64 7.66 -2.80
N ARG A 42 1.09 8.65 -3.58
CA ARG A 42 2.49 9.05 -3.75
C ARG A 42 2.72 10.50 -3.33
N PRO A 43 2.48 10.88 -2.06
CA PRO A 43 2.57 12.28 -1.62
C PRO A 43 3.98 12.89 -1.72
N LEU A 44 5.02 12.05 -1.86
CA LEU A 44 6.40 12.47 -2.05
C LEU A 44 6.94 12.19 -3.47
N GLY A 45 6.08 11.78 -4.40
CA GLY A 45 6.45 11.49 -5.79
C GLY A 45 6.90 10.05 -6.04
N VAL A 46 7.90 9.88 -6.91
CA VAL A 46 8.33 8.57 -7.42
C VAL A 46 8.87 7.68 -6.28
N PRO A 47 8.38 6.44 -6.12
CA PRO A 47 8.94 5.49 -5.16
C PRO A 47 10.42 5.21 -5.44
N GLY A 48 11.24 5.11 -4.39
CA GLY A 48 12.66 4.77 -4.51
C GLY A 48 13.57 5.89 -5.05
N ASP A 49 13.05 7.10 -5.31
CA ASP A 49 13.85 8.27 -5.68
C ASP A 49 14.06 9.19 -4.45
N PRO A 50 15.09 8.94 -3.61
CA PRO A 50 15.32 9.72 -2.40
C PRO A 50 15.66 11.19 -2.71
N ASP A 51 16.34 11.46 -3.82
CA ASP A 51 16.72 12.82 -4.18
C ASP A 51 15.48 13.64 -4.55
N PHE A 52 14.54 13.07 -5.31
CA PHE A 52 13.25 13.70 -5.59
C PHE A 52 12.44 13.92 -4.31
N GLN A 53 12.31 12.87 -3.48
CA GLN A 53 11.53 12.94 -2.24
C GLN A 53 12.10 13.98 -1.26
N HIS A 54 13.42 14.08 -1.14
CA HIS A 54 14.06 15.12 -0.32
C HIS A 54 13.82 16.53 -0.86
N ARG A 55 13.76 16.73 -2.19
CA ARG A 55 13.39 18.04 -2.75
C ARG A 55 11.95 18.41 -2.42
N VAL A 56 11.00 17.47 -2.52
CA VAL A 56 9.60 17.71 -2.12
C VAL A 56 9.53 18.09 -0.64
N LEU A 57 10.24 17.37 0.23
CA LEU A 57 10.29 17.69 1.65
C LEU A 57 10.95 19.04 1.95
N ALA A 58 12.01 19.41 1.23
CA ALA A 58 12.66 20.71 1.38
C ALA A 58 11.68 21.85 1.06
N THR A 59 10.99 21.77 -0.08
CA THR A 59 9.95 22.75 -0.45
C THR A 59 8.79 22.77 0.54
N ALA A 60 8.41 21.61 1.09
CA ALA A 60 7.39 21.55 2.14
C ALA A 60 7.86 22.27 3.42
N PHE A 61 9.12 22.08 3.83
CA PHE A 61 9.68 22.70 5.04
C PHE A 61 9.91 24.21 4.90
N GLU A 62 10.13 24.74 3.70
CA GLU A 62 10.16 26.20 3.46
C GLU A 62 8.86 26.88 3.90
N LEU A 63 7.73 26.17 3.92
CA LEU A 63 6.45 26.71 4.40
C LEU A 63 6.45 27.01 5.91
N LEU A 64 7.38 26.45 6.69
CA LEU A 64 7.50 26.72 8.13
C LEU A 64 7.93 28.16 8.43
N ASP A 65 8.54 28.85 7.46
CA ASP A 65 8.95 30.25 7.61
C ASP A 65 7.74 31.22 7.55
N SER A 66 6.56 30.73 7.14
CA SER A 66 5.34 31.53 7.12
C SER A 66 4.70 31.63 8.51
N SER A 67 4.50 32.86 8.99
CA SER A 67 3.75 33.13 10.23
C SER A 67 2.23 33.03 10.06
N GLU A 68 1.75 33.05 8.81
CA GLU A 68 0.33 33.01 8.44
C GLU A 68 0.01 31.73 7.68
N PRO A 69 -1.27 31.33 7.59
CA PRO A 69 -1.67 30.20 6.78
C PRO A 69 -1.22 30.34 5.32
N ILE A 70 -0.57 29.30 4.79
CA ILE A 70 -0.01 29.34 3.44
C ILE A 70 -0.38 28.09 2.64
N PHE A 71 -0.67 28.33 1.37
CA PHE A 71 -0.85 27.31 0.34
C PHE A 71 0.17 27.52 -0.76
N ALA A 72 0.90 26.46 -1.11
CA ALA A 72 1.88 26.47 -2.19
C ALA A 72 1.65 25.28 -3.13
N GLU A 73 2.15 25.43 -4.36
CA GLU A 73 2.09 24.42 -5.41
C GLU A 73 3.52 23.95 -5.69
N TYR A 74 3.73 22.63 -5.70
CA TYR A 74 4.99 22.06 -6.13
C TYR A 74 5.15 22.22 -7.65
N ASP A 75 6.37 22.51 -8.09
CA ASP A 75 6.67 22.94 -9.46
C ASP A 75 6.69 21.78 -10.49
N VAL A 76 6.79 20.54 -10.01
CA VAL A 76 6.77 19.34 -10.85
C VAL A 76 5.45 18.60 -10.72
N ALA A 77 4.91 18.16 -11.85
CA ALA A 77 3.80 17.22 -11.91
C ALA A 77 4.30 15.82 -12.31
N ILE A 78 3.67 14.78 -11.75
CA ILE A 78 3.92 13.39 -12.11
C ILE A 78 2.59 12.80 -12.60
N SER A 79 2.54 12.47 -13.88
CA SER A 79 1.47 11.66 -14.45
C SER A 79 1.78 10.18 -14.24
N ASP A 80 0.80 9.39 -13.81
CA ASP A 80 0.90 7.93 -13.87
C ASP A 80 0.33 7.42 -15.20
N ASP A 81 1.09 6.58 -15.90
CA ASP A 81 0.54 5.75 -16.96
C ASP A 81 -0.08 4.49 -16.34
N ALA A 82 -1.40 4.36 -16.45
CA ALA A 82 -2.13 3.20 -15.96
C ALA A 82 -1.94 1.94 -16.83
N SER A 83 -1.12 2.01 -17.89
CA SER A 83 -0.83 0.89 -18.78
C SER A 83 0.20 -0.11 -18.22
N GLU A 84 1.02 0.30 -17.24
CA GLU A 84 2.03 -0.58 -16.65
C GLU A 84 1.40 -1.60 -15.69
N VAL A 85 1.55 -2.89 -16.04
CA VAL A 85 1.04 -4.01 -15.25
C VAL A 85 2.14 -4.53 -14.31
N LEU A 86 1.74 -4.87 -13.08
CA LEU A 86 2.59 -5.64 -12.17
C LEU A 86 2.61 -7.11 -12.65
N ALA A 87 3.77 -7.59 -13.08
CA ALA A 87 3.96 -8.98 -13.45
C ALA A 87 5.08 -9.57 -12.59
N CYS A 88 4.75 -10.59 -11.79
CA CYS A 88 5.72 -11.33 -11.00
C CYS A 88 5.87 -12.73 -11.60
N PRO A 89 7.10 -13.27 -11.75
CA PRO A 89 7.27 -14.66 -12.13
C PRO A 89 6.70 -15.56 -11.03
N MET A 90 5.77 -16.43 -11.42
CA MET A 90 5.20 -17.42 -10.50
C MET A 90 6.17 -18.60 -10.34
N PRO A 91 6.44 -19.05 -9.10
CA PRO A 91 7.22 -20.26 -8.89
C PRO A 91 6.49 -21.46 -9.51
N PRO A 92 7.23 -22.47 -10.03
CA PRO A 92 6.62 -23.69 -10.51
C PRO A 92 5.91 -24.42 -9.36
N ARG A 93 4.84 -25.15 -9.68
CA ARG A 93 4.15 -25.99 -8.69
C ARG A 93 5.12 -27.01 -8.11
N HIS A 94 5.19 -27.08 -6.78
CA HIS A 94 6.12 -27.94 -6.06
C HIS A 94 5.44 -29.17 -5.47
N ASP A 95 4.28 -28.98 -4.84
CA ASP A 95 3.46 -30.05 -4.29
C ASP A 95 2.17 -30.25 -5.14
N PRO A 96 2.07 -31.38 -5.88
CA PRO A 96 0.89 -31.69 -6.66
C PRO A 96 -0.32 -32.10 -5.82
N ASP A 97 -0.11 -32.55 -4.58
CA ASP A 97 -1.15 -33.04 -3.68
C ASP A 97 -1.77 -31.90 -2.85
N ALA A 98 -1.05 -30.79 -2.67
CA ALA A 98 -1.57 -29.58 -2.04
C ALA A 98 -2.53 -28.80 -2.96
N HIS A 99 -3.49 -28.08 -2.38
CA HIS A 99 -4.34 -27.16 -3.13
C HIS A 99 -3.47 -26.09 -3.82
N PRO A 100 -3.71 -25.73 -5.10
CA PRO A 100 -2.84 -24.83 -5.85
C PRO A 100 -2.51 -23.50 -5.14
N ALA A 101 -3.51 -22.86 -4.53
CA ALA A 101 -3.31 -21.61 -3.79
C ALA A 101 -2.42 -21.77 -2.53
N VAL A 102 -2.41 -22.94 -1.91
CA VAL A 102 -1.58 -23.22 -0.73
C VAL A 102 -0.13 -23.48 -1.15
N ASP A 103 0.07 -24.30 -2.21
CA ASP A 103 1.38 -24.56 -2.79
C ASP A 103 2.03 -23.26 -3.30
N GLU A 104 1.25 -22.40 -3.95
CA GLU A 104 1.69 -21.09 -4.42
C GLU A 104 2.17 -20.19 -3.27
N ALA A 105 1.36 -20.05 -2.20
CA ALA A 105 1.74 -19.25 -1.05
C ALA A 105 3.03 -19.76 -0.38
N ASN A 106 3.21 -21.08 -0.31
CA ASN A 106 4.46 -21.71 0.15
C ASN A 106 5.63 -21.38 -0.79
N GLY A 107 5.44 -21.50 -2.11
CA GLY A 107 6.47 -21.21 -3.11
C GLY A 107 6.93 -19.75 -3.11
N LEU A 108 6.04 -18.82 -2.73
CA LEU A 108 6.34 -17.39 -2.62
C LEU A 108 6.99 -17.00 -1.29
N ARG A 109 7.04 -17.91 -0.31
CA ARG A 109 7.62 -17.64 1.02
C ARG A 109 9.06 -17.11 0.99
N PRO A 110 9.98 -17.68 0.19
CA PRO A 110 11.34 -17.14 0.12
C PRO A 110 11.39 -15.71 -0.44
N ALA A 111 10.46 -15.34 -1.33
CA ALA A 111 10.38 -13.97 -1.84
C ALA A 111 9.85 -13.01 -0.77
N TYR A 112 8.80 -13.40 -0.04
CA TYR A 112 8.30 -12.66 1.11
C TYR A 112 9.41 -12.39 2.13
N GLU A 113 10.20 -13.41 2.49
CA GLU A 113 11.29 -13.27 3.46
C GLU A 113 12.41 -12.35 2.99
N ARG A 114 12.77 -12.39 1.70
CA ARG A 114 13.73 -11.44 1.11
C ARG A 114 13.22 -10.00 1.19
N ALA A 115 11.95 -9.77 0.86
CA ALA A 115 11.34 -8.45 0.95
C ALA A 115 11.31 -7.93 2.39
N ILE A 116 10.99 -8.78 3.37
CA ILE A 116 11.05 -8.41 4.79
C ILE A 116 12.48 -8.11 5.24
N ALA A 117 13.48 -8.87 4.77
CA ALA A 117 14.87 -8.62 5.10
C ALA A 117 15.38 -7.27 4.55
N GLU A 118 14.92 -6.87 3.36
CA GLU A 118 15.31 -5.62 2.70
C GLU A 118 14.56 -4.40 3.22
N TYR A 119 13.23 -4.49 3.32
CA TYR A 119 12.34 -3.35 3.62
C TYR A 119 11.83 -3.33 5.06
N GLY A 120 12.07 -4.40 5.83
CA GLY A 120 11.58 -4.56 7.20
C GLY A 120 10.11 -4.99 7.28
N ASN A 121 9.66 -5.28 8.51
CA ASN A 121 8.31 -5.76 8.78
C ASN A 121 7.27 -4.63 8.93
N ARG A 122 7.28 -3.66 8.01
CA ARG A 122 6.30 -2.56 7.99
C ARG A 122 5.27 -2.71 6.86
N MET A 123 5.39 -3.78 6.08
CA MET A 123 4.63 -4.01 4.86
C MET A 123 3.54 -5.07 5.09
N GLY A 124 2.28 -4.65 4.94
CA GLY A 124 1.17 -5.45 4.40
C GLY A 124 0.53 -6.57 5.24
N ALA A 125 1.29 -7.45 5.89
CA ALA A 125 0.75 -8.66 6.54
C ALA A 125 0.84 -8.57 8.07
N GLY A 126 -0.15 -9.11 8.80
CA GLY A 126 -0.05 -9.26 10.27
C GLY A 126 -1.14 -8.60 11.10
N ARG A 127 -2.24 -8.11 10.51
CA ARG A 127 -3.31 -7.48 11.31
C ARG A 127 -4.20 -8.49 12.03
N ALA A 128 -4.53 -9.59 11.36
CA ALA A 128 -5.34 -10.71 11.87
C ALA A 128 -4.57 -12.04 11.85
N VAL A 129 -3.72 -12.27 10.83
CA VAL A 129 -2.87 -13.48 10.72
C VAL A 129 -1.41 -13.12 10.43
N GLN A 130 -0.48 -13.87 11.04
CA GLN A 130 0.94 -13.73 10.75
C GLN A 130 1.30 -14.47 9.46
N ALA A 131 2.48 -14.17 8.90
CA ALA A 131 2.96 -14.79 7.67
C ALA A 131 2.96 -16.33 7.76
N ASP A 132 3.33 -16.90 8.91
CA ASP A 132 3.35 -18.36 9.17
C ASP A 132 1.96 -19.01 9.06
N ASP A 133 0.90 -18.25 9.30
CA ASP A 133 -0.48 -18.74 9.32
C ASP A 133 -1.23 -18.49 8.00
N ILE A 134 -0.58 -17.88 6.99
CA ILE A 134 -1.22 -17.50 5.72
C ILE A 134 -1.77 -18.72 4.98
N THR A 135 -1.03 -19.82 4.96
CA THR A 135 -1.48 -21.05 4.28
C THR A 135 -2.71 -21.65 4.96
N GLY A 136 -2.72 -21.72 6.30
CA GLY A 136 -3.88 -22.16 7.06
C GLY A 136 -5.11 -21.25 6.87
N ALA A 137 -4.89 -19.94 6.72
CA ALA A 137 -5.95 -19.00 6.37
C ALA A 137 -6.51 -19.26 4.96
N ILE A 138 -5.65 -19.51 3.96
CA ILE A 138 -6.06 -19.87 2.59
C ILE A 138 -6.87 -21.16 2.60
N GLU A 139 -6.41 -22.20 3.31
CA GLU A 139 -7.15 -23.46 3.46
C GLU A 139 -8.55 -23.26 4.05
N ALA A 140 -8.72 -22.33 4.99
CA ALA A 140 -10.03 -21.99 5.53
C ALA A 140 -10.97 -21.43 4.44
N PHE A 141 -10.48 -20.59 3.54
CA PHE A 141 -11.27 -20.12 2.40
C PHE A 141 -11.54 -21.22 1.37
N VAL A 142 -10.58 -22.13 1.12
CA VAL A 142 -10.79 -23.31 0.26
C VAL A 142 -11.96 -24.15 0.78
N ARG A 143 -11.99 -24.45 2.09
CA ARG A 143 -13.10 -25.18 2.71
C ARG A 143 -14.45 -24.50 2.49
N VAL A 144 -14.50 -23.16 2.49
CA VAL A 144 -15.74 -22.40 2.19
C VAL A 144 -16.18 -22.63 0.74
N VAL A 145 -15.25 -22.57 -0.20
CA VAL A 145 -15.52 -22.83 -1.63
C VAL A 145 -16.04 -24.25 -1.84
N GLU A 146 -15.51 -25.21 -1.08
CA GLU A 146 -15.94 -26.62 -1.08
C GLU A 146 -17.30 -26.86 -0.37
N GLY A 147 -17.90 -25.81 0.20
CA GLY A 147 -19.26 -25.85 0.76
C GLY A 147 -19.33 -25.83 2.29
N THR A 148 -18.19 -25.71 2.99
CA THR A 148 -18.19 -25.57 4.46
C THR A 148 -18.79 -24.21 4.85
N PRO A 149 -19.75 -24.15 5.79
CA PRO A 149 -20.26 -22.87 6.27
C PRO A 149 -19.15 -21.98 6.83
N TRP A 150 -19.22 -20.68 6.57
CA TRP A 150 -18.22 -19.69 7.00
C TRP A 150 -17.82 -19.77 8.48
N LYS A 151 -18.77 -20.10 9.37
CA LYS A 151 -18.53 -20.22 10.82
C LYS A 151 -17.82 -21.50 11.24
N GLU A 152 -17.82 -22.50 10.37
CA GLU A 152 -17.24 -23.83 10.60
C GLU A 152 -15.91 -24.02 9.85
N ALA A 153 -15.65 -23.18 8.84
CA ALA A 153 -14.46 -23.26 8.00
C ALA A 153 -13.14 -22.92 8.73
N GLY A 154 -13.19 -22.42 9.97
CA GLY A 154 -12.00 -22.13 10.77
C GLY A 154 -11.22 -20.89 10.32
N ILE A 155 -11.89 -19.88 9.77
CA ILE A 155 -11.26 -18.62 9.37
C ILE A 155 -10.72 -17.90 10.62
N PRO A 156 -9.43 -17.53 10.66
CA PRO A 156 -8.79 -16.91 11.82
C PRO A 156 -9.17 -15.43 11.97
N GLY A 157 -10.39 -15.16 12.43
CA GLY A 157 -10.91 -13.82 12.68
C GLY A 157 -11.95 -13.37 11.66
N ILE A 158 -11.97 -12.06 11.36
CA ILE A 158 -12.96 -11.47 10.44
C ILE A 158 -12.51 -11.74 9.00
N PRO A 159 -13.30 -12.41 8.15
CA PRO A 159 -12.86 -12.82 6.81
C PRO A 159 -12.29 -11.71 5.94
N SER A 160 -12.88 -10.52 5.97
CA SER A 160 -12.39 -9.37 5.20
C SER A 160 -11.01 -8.89 5.66
N ARG A 161 -10.67 -9.03 6.94
CA ARG A 161 -9.33 -8.68 7.47
C ARG A 161 -8.30 -9.75 7.11
N VAL A 162 -8.70 -11.02 7.20
CA VAL A 162 -7.82 -12.14 6.80
C VAL A 162 -7.51 -12.08 5.31
N SER A 163 -8.49 -11.77 4.46
CA SER A 163 -8.27 -11.55 3.02
C SER A 163 -7.30 -10.40 2.75
N GLN A 164 -7.35 -9.32 3.54
CA GLN A 164 -6.37 -8.23 3.43
C GLN A 164 -4.96 -8.67 3.82
N ASP A 165 -4.79 -9.50 4.85
CA ASP A 165 -3.48 -10.03 5.22
C ASP A 165 -2.93 -11.01 4.16
N ILE A 166 -3.79 -11.85 3.56
CA ILE A 166 -3.41 -12.71 2.43
C ILE A 166 -2.93 -11.82 1.28
N ARG A 167 -3.71 -10.81 0.87
CA ARG A 167 -3.26 -9.86 -0.16
C ARG A 167 -1.92 -9.20 0.21
N GLY A 168 -1.77 -8.74 1.45
CA GLY A 168 -0.56 -8.10 1.95
C GLY A 168 0.67 -9.02 1.91
N TYR A 169 0.49 -10.32 2.13
CA TYR A 169 1.54 -11.33 1.96
C TYR A 169 2.03 -11.39 0.51
N TYR A 170 1.11 -11.45 -0.46
CA TYR A 170 1.45 -11.47 -1.89
C TYR A 170 2.08 -10.16 -2.36
N GLU A 171 1.54 -9.01 -1.93
CA GLU A 171 2.11 -7.70 -2.25
C GLU A 171 3.53 -7.53 -1.68
N THR A 172 3.79 -8.09 -0.49
CA THR A 172 5.13 -8.09 0.10
C THR A 172 6.07 -9.00 -0.69
N ALA A 173 5.63 -10.20 -1.07
CA ALA A 173 6.44 -11.10 -1.89
C ALA A 173 6.79 -10.48 -3.26
N ALA A 174 5.85 -9.73 -3.86
CA ALA A 174 6.05 -9.06 -5.14
C ALA A 174 7.21 -8.05 -5.13
N LEU A 175 7.50 -7.41 -3.98
CA LEU A 175 8.62 -6.47 -3.85
C LEU A 175 9.98 -7.13 -4.11
N ALA A 176 10.11 -8.44 -3.89
CA ALA A 176 11.34 -9.19 -4.15
C ALA A 176 11.29 -10.02 -5.45
N LEU A 177 10.28 -9.80 -6.28
CA LEU A 177 10.03 -10.51 -7.54
C LEU A 177 9.89 -9.58 -8.75
N SER A 178 9.53 -8.32 -8.53
CA SER A 178 9.40 -7.29 -9.56
C SER A 178 10.56 -6.30 -9.48
N ASP A 179 11.20 -6.04 -10.61
CA ASP A 179 12.25 -5.01 -10.72
C ASP A 179 11.67 -3.60 -10.92
N HIS A 180 10.34 -3.48 -11.08
CA HIS A 180 9.64 -2.19 -11.23
C HIS A 180 8.49 -2.04 -10.23
N ALA A 181 8.25 -0.80 -9.82
CA ALA A 181 7.07 -0.41 -9.05
C ALA A 181 5.97 0.07 -10.02
N PRO A 182 4.80 -0.61 -10.09
CA PRO A 182 3.74 -0.24 -11.01
C PRO A 182 3.11 1.10 -10.59
N SER A 183 2.31 1.70 -11.47
CA SER A 183 1.53 2.90 -11.16
C SER A 183 0.71 2.77 -9.88
N ALA A 184 0.47 3.89 -9.20
CA ALA A 184 -0.31 3.93 -7.98
C ALA A 184 -1.68 3.29 -8.24
N TRP A 185 -2.04 2.32 -7.38
CA TRP A 185 -3.26 1.53 -7.47
C TRP A 185 -3.37 0.55 -8.64
N ALA A 186 -2.38 0.40 -9.52
CA ALA A 186 -2.44 -0.53 -10.66
C ALA A 186 -2.79 -1.96 -10.22
N GLY A 187 -2.08 -2.51 -9.23
CA GLY A 187 -2.37 -3.86 -8.72
C GLY A 187 -3.80 -4.01 -8.20
N THR A 188 -4.31 -3.01 -7.45
CA THR A 188 -5.69 -3.01 -6.94
C THR A 188 -6.71 -2.92 -8.07
N ARG A 189 -6.51 -2.03 -9.05
CA ARG A 189 -7.44 -1.85 -10.19
C ARG A 189 -7.48 -3.08 -11.07
N TRP A 190 -6.30 -3.65 -11.36
CA TRP A 190 -6.24 -4.91 -12.09
C TRP A 190 -7.01 -6.01 -11.36
N PHE A 191 -6.78 -6.19 -10.05
CA PHE A 191 -7.50 -7.19 -9.26
C PHE A 191 -9.03 -6.97 -9.29
N LEU A 192 -9.51 -5.74 -9.06
CA LEU A 192 -10.94 -5.46 -8.97
C LEU A 192 -11.67 -5.42 -10.32
N ASP A 193 -11.01 -4.91 -11.36
CA ASP A 193 -11.65 -4.62 -12.64
C ASP A 193 -11.40 -5.70 -13.70
N HIS A 194 -10.34 -6.51 -13.55
CA HIS A 194 -9.89 -7.45 -14.59
C HIS A 194 -9.80 -8.92 -14.15
N THR A 195 -9.93 -9.23 -12.85
CA THR A 195 -10.04 -10.64 -12.41
C THR A 195 -11.51 -11.04 -12.29
N GLU A 196 -11.86 -12.23 -12.76
CA GLU A 196 -13.21 -12.77 -12.61
C GLU A 196 -13.45 -13.12 -11.12
N ALA A 197 -14.55 -12.62 -10.56
CA ALA A 197 -14.99 -12.89 -9.18
C ALA A 197 -15.88 -14.14 -9.09
#